data_AF-A0A661QEF1-F1
#
_entry.id   AF-A0A661QEF1-F1
#
_cell.length_a   1.000
_cell.length_b   1.000
_cell.length_c   1.000
_cell.angle_alpha   90.00
_cell.angle_beta   90.00
_cell.angle_gamma   90.00
#
_symmetry.space_group_name_H-M   'P 1'
#
loop_
_entity.id
_entity.type
_entity.pdbx_description
1 polymer ?
#
loop_
_entity_poly.entity_id
_entity_poly.type
_entity_poly.pdbx_seq_one_letter_code
_entity_poly.pdbx_strand_id
1 'polypeptide(L)'
;MNKPFSQIELNNGVVADFFSQGNRYFGDFHRVVIVAVVTVPFDRSALAEDLQEFAVDYPGFIQYEKKLERMGVTTSNIEAVTQVLIDDFIRTVGSYLEMQNFAERWLRREMQNRNKRNSLC
;
A
#
# COMPACT_ATOMS: atom_id res chain seq x y z
N MET A 1 -14.63 -0.12 5.81
CA MET A 1 -13.58 -1.15 6.04
C MET A 1 -13.61 -1.55 7.50
N ASN A 2 -13.31 -2.81 7.81
CA ASN A 2 -13.09 -3.25 9.20
C ASN A 2 -11.86 -2.52 9.78
N LYS A 3 -11.71 -2.48 11.11
CA LYS A 3 -10.51 -1.94 11.77
C LYS A 3 -9.26 -2.72 11.32
N PRO A 4 -8.09 -2.08 11.09
CA PRO A 4 -6.86 -2.81 10.80
C PRO A 4 -6.50 -3.70 12.00
N PHE A 5 -6.02 -4.91 11.73
CA PHE A 5 -5.56 -5.82 12.79
C PHE A 5 -4.09 -5.57 13.15
N SER A 6 -3.34 -4.90 12.28
CA SER A 6 -1.97 -4.46 12.50
C SER A 6 -1.74 -3.15 11.76
N GLN A 7 -0.87 -2.30 12.31
CA GLN A 7 -0.45 -1.03 11.73
C GLN A 7 1.05 -0.87 11.95
N ILE A 8 1.75 -0.34 10.96
CA ILE A 8 3.16 0.02 11.04
C ILE A 8 3.32 1.46 10.58
N GLU A 9 4.10 2.23 11.31
CA GLU A 9 4.50 3.60 10.96
C GLU A 9 6.01 3.63 10.72
N LEU A 10 6.41 4.24 9.60
CA LEU A 10 7.82 4.46 9.26
C LEU A 10 8.26 5.86 9.69
N ASN A 11 9.57 6.07 9.83
CA ASN A 11 10.13 7.33 10.36
C ASN A 11 9.79 8.58 9.53
N ASN A 12 9.39 8.41 8.26
CA ASN A 12 8.96 9.50 7.37
C ASN A 12 7.44 9.75 7.38
N GLY A 13 6.70 9.18 8.35
CA GLY A 13 5.27 9.35 8.50
C GLY A 13 4.42 8.49 7.55
N VAL A 14 5.04 7.56 6.82
CA VAL A 14 4.30 6.55 6.05
C VAL A 14 3.62 5.59 7.01
N VAL A 15 2.33 5.36 6.79
CA VAL A 15 1.52 4.42 7.58
C VAL A 15 1.07 3.27 6.68
N ALA A 16 1.26 2.04 7.14
CA ALA A 16 0.76 0.83 6.50
C ALA A 16 -0.23 0.13 7.43
N ASP A 17 -1.51 0.13 7.04
CA ASP A 17 -2.61 -0.54 7.74
C ASP A 17 -2.89 -1.91 7.11
N PHE A 18 -2.96 -2.96 7.91
CA PHE A 18 -3.17 -4.33 7.44
C PHE A 18 -4.58 -4.84 7.82
N PHE A 19 -5.31 -5.30 6.81
CA PHE A 19 -6.67 -5.83 6.94
C PHE A 19 -6.71 -7.29 6.51
N SER A 20 -7.28 -8.17 7.34
CA SER A 20 -7.45 -9.58 6.99
C SER A 20 -8.68 -9.77 6.12
N GLN A 21 -8.51 -10.46 5.00
CA GLN A 21 -9.58 -10.84 4.07
C GLN A 21 -9.51 -12.35 3.73
N GLY A 22 -8.83 -13.14 4.56
CA GLY A 22 -8.64 -14.57 4.33
C GLY A 22 -9.92 -15.38 4.48
N ASN A 23 -9.94 -16.59 3.90
CA ASN A 23 -11.05 -17.52 4.01
C ASN A 23 -10.56 -18.99 4.02
N ARG A 24 -11.33 -19.87 4.66
CA ARG A 24 -11.16 -21.32 4.56
C ARG A 24 -11.57 -21.75 3.14
N TYR A 25 -10.81 -22.63 2.49
CA TYR A 25 -11.15 -23.07 1.13
C TYR A 25 -11.20 -24.59 0.96
N PHE A 26 -10.39 -25.39 1.67
CA PHE A 26 -10.46 -26.86 1.55
C PHE A 26 -9.91 -27.58 2.78
N GLY A 27 -10.72 -28.41 3.46
CA GLY A 27 -10.25 -29.19 4.61
C GLY A 27 -9.70 -28.27 5.72
N ASP A 28 -8.47 -28.51 6.16
CA ASP A 28 -7.73 -27.64 7.10
C ASP A 28 -6.93 -26.53 6.40
N PHE A 29 -7.05 -26.39 5.08
CA PHE A 29 -6.32 -25.41 4.30
C PHE A 29 -7.12 -24.10 4.11
N HIS A 30 -6.40 -23.02 4.35
CA HIS A 30 -6.85 -21.65 4.31
C HIS A 30 -6.07 -20.88 3.24
N ARG A 31 -6.77 -19.88 2.70
CA ARG A 31 -6.19 -18.82 1.90
C ARG A 31 -6.01 -17.63 2.82
N VAL A 32 -4.77 -17.29 3.13
CA VAL A 32 -4.45 -16.08 3.87
C VAL A 32 -4.38 -14.93 2.88
N VAL A 33 -5.24 -13.93 3.07
CA VAL A 33 -5.25 -12.70 2.29
C VAL A 33 -5.16 -11.53 3.25
N ILE A 34 -4.18 -10.66 3.03
CA ILE A 34 -4.00 -9.42 3.75
C ILE A 34 -4.02 -8.29 2.73
N VAL A 35 -4.78 -7.24 2.99
CA VAL A 35 -4.70 -5.99 2.23
C VAL A 35 -3.91 -5.01 3.07
N ALA A 36 -2.76 -4.60 2.56
CA ALA A 36 -1.98 -3.50 3.10
C ALA A 36 -2.44 -2.20 2.42
N VAL A 37 -2.98 -1.26 3.19
CA VAL A 37 -3.30 0.08 2.74
C VAL A 37 -2.17 0.99 3.21
N VAL A 38 -1.47 1.57 2.24
CA VAL A 38 -0.29 2.40 2.50
C VAL A 38 -0.64 3.84 2.22
N THR A 39 -0.48 4.67 3.25
CA THR A 39 -0.66 6.11 3.22
C THR A 39 0.71 6.78 3.26
N VAL A 40 1.05 7.51 2.20
CA VAL A 40 2.32 8.22 2.08
C VAL A 40 2.05 9.72 2.11
N PRO A 41 2.43 10.43 3.19
CA PRO A 41 2.28 11.87 3.25
C PRO A 41 3.22 12.56 2.26
N PHE A 42 2.84 13.74 1.80
CA PHE A 42 3.72 14.60 1.03
C PHE A 42 3.42 16.07 1.30
N ASP A 43 4.47 16.89 1.26
CA ASP A 43 4.31 18.34 1.26
C ASP A 43 4.13 18.82 -0.18
N ARG A 44 2.97 19.39 -0.48
CA ARG A 44 2.66 19.92 -1.82
C ARG A 44 3.63 21.02 -2.22
N SER A 45 4.05 21.87 -1.28
CA SER A 45 4.96 22.99 -1.57
C SER A 45 6.37 22.53 -1.95
N ALA A 46 6.73 21.30 -1.59
CA ALA A 46 8.01 20.68 -1.92
C ALA A 46 8.02 19.95 -3.27
N LEU A 47 6.86 19.82 -3.95
CA LEU A 47 6.77 19.20 -5.27
C LEU A 47 7.17 20.17 -6.39
N ALA A 48 7.51 19.64 -7.56
CA ALA A 48 7.65 20.44 -8.78
C ALA A 48 6.32 21.10 -9.17
N GLU A 49 6.36 22.28 -9.78
CA GLU A 49 5.19 23.15 -10.07
C GLU A 49 4.05 22.42 -10.81
N ASP A 50 4.40 21.61 -11.83
CA ASP A 50 3.46 20.77 -12.57
C ASP A 50 2.70 19.79 -11.67
N LEU A 51 3.40 19.20 -10.71
CA LEU A 51 2.82 18.30 -9.73
C LEU A 51 2.10 19.01 -8.60
N GLN A 52 2.45 20.25 -8.27
CA GLN A 52 1.71 21.02 -7.26
C GLN A 52 0.27 21.24 -7.71
N GLU A 53 0.08 21.62 -8.98
CA GLU A 53 -1.23 21.79 -9.59
C GLU A 53 -1.99 20.46 -9.65
N PHE A 54 -1.33 19.39 -10.10
CA PHE A 54 -1.94 18.06 -10.14
C PHE A 54 -2.31 17.52 -8.75
N ALA A 55 -1.50 17.81 -7.72
CA ALA A 55 -1.70 17.37 -6.35
C ALA A 55 -2.79 18.13 -5.59
N VAL A 56 -3.41 19.16 -6.19
CA VAL A 56 -4.57 19.86 -5.60
C VAL A 56 -5.72 18.90 -5.32
N ASP A 57 -5.89 17.88 -6.18
CA ASP A 57 -6.92 16.85 -6.04
C ASP A 57 -6.67 15.88 -4.87
N TYR A 58 -5.56 16.03 -4.14
CA TYR A 58 -5.13 15.13 -3.07
C TYR A 58 -5.14 15.81 -1.69
N PRO A 59 -5.47 15.06 -0.63
CA PRO A 59 -5.56 15.58 0.74
C PRO A 59 -4.20 15.83 1.44
N GLY A 60 -3.08 15.83 0.69
CA GLY A 60 -1.72 15.92 1.26
C GLY A 60 -1.06 14.55 1.53
N PHE A 61 -1.69 13.48 1.06
CA PHE A 61 -1.10 12.14 1.02
C PHE A 61 -1.59 11.40 -0.22
N ILE A 62 -0.82 10.40 -0.63
CA ILE A 62 -1.27 9.39 -1.57
C ILE A 62 -1.60 8.13 -0.80
N GLN A 63 -2.60 7.39 -1.27
CA GLN A 63 -2.98 6.11 -0.69
C GLN A 63 -3.00 5.06 -1.78
N TYR A 64 -2.41 3.91 -1.52
CA TYR A 64 -2.51 2.76 -2.42
C TYR A 64 -2.67 1.46 -1.64
N GLU A 65 -3.26 0.46 -2.30
CA GLU A 65 -3.48 -0.85 -1.71
C GLU A 65 -2.52 -1.88 -2.32
N LYS A 66 -2.01 -2.78 -1.47
CA LYS A 66 -1.24 -3.94 -1.88
C LYS A 66 -1.84 -5.19 -1.25
N LYS A 67 -2.27 -6.11 -2.10
CA LYS A 67 -2.71 -7.44 -1.68
C LYS A 67 -1.49 -8.35 -1.43
N LEU A 68 -1.45 -8.96 -0.26
CA LEU A 68 -0.51 -10.00 0.15
C LEU A 68 -1.29 -11.30 0.29
N GLU A 69 -0.78 -12.39 -0.28
CA GLU A 69 -1.54 -13.63 -0.38
C GLU A 69 -0.65 -14.87 -0.24
N ARG A 70 -1.15 -15.85 0.51
CA ARG A 70 -0.61 -17.21 0.55
C ARG A 70 -1.75 -18.23 0.54
N MET A 71 -1.66 -19.21 -0.35
CA MET A 71 -2.59 -20.35 -0.41
C MET A 71 -2.03 -21.57 0.32
N GLY A 72 -2.91 -22.51 0.69
CA GLY A 72 -2.50 -23.80 1.26
C GLY A 72 -1.98 -23.72 2.70
N VAL A 73 -2.46 -22.76 3.48
CA VAL A 73 -2.01 -22.54 4.86
C VAL A 73 -2.87 -23.39 5.80
N THR A 74 -2.28 -24.24 6.63
CA THR A 74 -3.03 -24.97 7.66
C THR A 74 -3.53 -24.03 8.74
N THR A 75 -4.63 -24.37 9.43
CA THR A 75 -5.19 -23.51 10.50
C THR A 75 -4.14 -23.13 11.54
N SER A 76 -3.31 -24.10 11.94
CA SER A 76 -2.21 -23.91 12.91
C SER A 76 -1.13 -22.91 12.48
N ASN A 77 -1.02 -22.62 11.18
CA ASN A 77 0.03 -21.77 10.62
C ASN A 77 -0.47 -20.40 10.14
N ILE A 78 -1.76 -20.09 10.28
CA ILE A 78 -2.34 -18.83 9.77
C ILE A 78 -1.63 -17.61 10.36
N GLU A 79 -1.42 -17.59 11.67
CA GLU A 79 -0.80 -16.45 12.36
C GLU A 79 0.67 -16.28 11.95
N ALA A 80 1.44 -17.37 11.94
CA ALA A 80 2.83 -17.36 11.51
C ALA A 80 2.99 -16.88 10.06
N VAL A 81 2.16 -17.38 9.14
CA VAL A 81 2.18 -16.96 7.72
C VAL A 81 1.75 -15.49 7.58
N THR A 82 0.81 -15.03 8.39
CA THR A 82 0.39 -13.63 8.41
C THR A 82 1.56 -12.72 8.76
N GLN A 83 2.31 -13.05 9.82
CA GLN A 83 3.47 -12.29 10.23
C GLN A 83 4.56 -12.30 9.14
N VAL A 84 4.85 -13.46 8.55
CA VAL A 84 5.82 -13.57 7.44
C VAL A 84 5.43 -12.69 6.26
N LEU A 85 4.15 -12.64 5.88
CA LEU A 85 3.69 -11.78 4.78
C LEU A 85 3.90 -10.28 5.09
N ILE A 86 3.65 -9.86 6.33
CA ILE A 86 3.88 -8.48 6.77
C ILE A 86 5.38 -8.17 6.76
N ASP A 87 6.21 -9.04 7.35
CA ASP A 87 7.66 -8.86 7.42
C ASP A 87 8.30 -8.83 6.03
N ASP A 88 7.85 -9.70 5.12
CA ASP A 88 8.29 -9.72 3.72
C ASP A 88 7.91 -8.42 3.00
N PHE A 89 6.69 -7.92 3.22
CA PHE A 89 6.23 -6.66 2.66
C PHE A 89 7.09 -5.48 3.16
N ILE A 90 7.33 -5.38 4.47
CA ILE A 90 8.16 -4.32 5.04
C ILE A 90 9.60 -4.41 4.53
N ARG A 91 10.18 -5.62 4.50
CA ARG A 91 11.55 -5.83 4.01
C ARG A 91 11.72 -5.43 2.54
N THR A 92 10.70 -5.67 1.71
CA THR A 92 10.79 -5.43 0.26
C THR A 92 10.37 -4.02 -0.15
N VAL A 93 9.37 -3.43 0.51
CA VAL A 93 8.78 -2.15 0.13
C VAL A 93 9.22 -1.01 1.07
N GLY A 94 9.63 -1.32 2.31
CA GLY A 94 10.00 -0.33 3.32
C GLY A 94 11.08 0.63 2.83
N SER A 95 12.16 0.13 2.25
CA SER A 95 13.24 0.97 1.70
C SER A 95 12.79 1.87 0.56
N TYR A 96 11.79 1.46 -0.23
CA TYR A 96 11.19 2.29 -1.28
C TYR A 96 10.24 3.35 -0.72
N LEU A 97 9.49 3.00 0.33
CA LEU A 97 8.55 3.89 1.00
C LEU A 97 9.25 4.97 1.83
N GLU A 98 10.44 4.67 2.36
CA GLU A 98 11.28 5.64 3.06
C GLU A 98 11.95 6.65 2.12
N MET A 99 11.95 6.41 0.80
CA MET A 99 12.49 7.37 -0.16
C MET A 99 11.63 8.63 -0.19
N GLN A 100 12.25 9.79 0.07
CA GLN A 100 11.55 11.09 0.09
C GLN A 100 10.84 11.44 -1.22
N ASN A 101 11.30 10.89 -2.35
CA ASN A 101 10.70 11.13 -3.67
C ASN A 101 9.65 10.09 -4.08
N PHE A 102 9.24 9.17 -3.19
CA PHE A 102 8.25 8.15 -3.52
C PHE A 102 6.93 8.78 -3.96
N ALA A 103 6.40 9.72 -3.17
CA ALA A 103 5.13 10.39 -3.48
C ALA A 103 5.20 11.14 -4.81
N GLU A 104 6.30 11.86 -5.06
CA GLU A 104 6.53 12.56 -6.32
C GLU A 104 6.50 11.60 -7.53
N ARG A 105 7.25 10.49 -7.46
CA ARG A 105 7.28 9.48 -8.54
C ARG A 105 5.91 8.87 -8.80
N TRP A 106 5.14 8.63 -7.73
CA TRP A 106 3.79 8.10 -7.85
C TRP A 106 2.86 9.12 -8.51
N LEU A 107 2.88 10.39 -8.08
CA LEU A 107 2.08 11.48 -8.65
C LEU A 107 2.42 11.70 -10.14
N ARG A 108 3.70 11.68 -10.51
CA ARG A 108 4.12 11.76 -11.92
C ARG A 108 3.52 10.65 -12.77
N ARG A 109 3.54 9.41 -12.24
CA ARG A 109 2.95 8.27 -12.94
C ARG A 109 1.44 8.44 -13.12
N GLU A 110 0.74 8.92 -12.09
CA GLU A 110 -0.71 9.09 -12.17
C GLU A 110 -1.11 10.25 -13.10
N MET A 111 -0.36 11.35 -13.08
CA MET A 111 -0.52 12.45 -14.04
C MET A 111 -0.33 11.96 -15.48
N GLN A 112 0.70 11.16 -15.77
CA GLN A 112 0.93 10.56 -17.09
C GLN A 112 -0.21 9.62 -17.49
N ASN A 113 -0.74 8.82 -16.57
CA ASN A 113 -1.87 7.93 -16.83
C ASN A 113 -3.14 8.72 -17.18
N ARG A 114 -3.42 9.79 -16.45
CA ARG A 114 -4.59 10.67 -16.70
C ARG A 114 -4.48 11.36 -18.05
N ASN A 115 -3.30 11.86 -18.42
CA ASN A 115 -3.08 12.49 -19.71
C ASN A 115 -3.27 11.50 -20.87
N LYS A 116 -2.80 10.26 -20.73
CA LYS A 116 -3.04 9.20 -21.74
C LYS A 116 -4.52 8.87 -21.90
N ARG A 117 -5.28 8.82 -20.80
CA ARG A 117 -6.73 8.58 -20.83
C ARG A 117 -7.46 9.71 -21.56
N ASN A 118 -7.07 10.96 -21.31
CA ASN A 118 -7.68 12.13 -21.95
C ASN A 118 -7.33 12.25 -23.45
N SER A 119 -6.15 11.79 -23.88
CA SER A 119 -5.74 11.82 -25.29
C SER A 119 -6.37 10.74 -26.18
N LEU A 120 -7.06 9.77 -25.57
CA LEU A 120 -7.75 8.67 -26.26
C LEU A 120 -9.26 8.93 -26.43
N CYS A 121 -9.73 10.13 -26.07
CA CYS A 121 -11.11 10.58 -26.20
C CYS A 121 -11.23 11.70 -27.23
#